data_AF-A0A7W0L4M8-F1
#
_entry.id   AF-A0A7W0L4M8-F1
#
_cell.length_a   1.000
_cell.length_b   1.000
_cell.length_c   1.000
_cell.angle_alpha   90.00
_cell.angle_beta   90.00
_cell.angle_gamma   90.00
#
_symmetry.space_group_name_H-M   'P 1'
#
loop_
_entity.id
_entity.type
_entity.pdbx_description
1 polymer ?
#
loop_
_entity_poly.entity_id
_entity_poly.type
_entity_poly.pdbx_seq_one_letter_code
_entity_poly.pdbx_strand_id
1 'polypeptide(L)' 'MSEDDPELDPHANPAGWPMQVVPMVARALTCHYASLTRDERPITWPVTPYVNDDRRSVDVSTGLAYPAKAERA' A
#
# COMPACT_ATOMS: atom_id res chain seq x y z
N MET A 1 -17.55 -17.81 10.58
CA MET A 1 -17.16 -16.44 10.96
C MET A 1 -16.89 -15.77 9.63
N SER A 2 -17.87 -15.01 9.12
CA SER A 2 -17.85 -14.48 7.74
C SER A 2 -16.76 -13.42 7.61
N GLU A 3 -15.91 -13.55 6.59
CA GLU A 3 -14.79 -12.64 6.28
C GLU A 3 -15.19 -11.43 5.42
N ASP A 4 -16.48 -11.23 5.14
CA ASP A 4 -17.01 -10.13 4.31
C ASP A 4 -17.82 -9.13 5.17
N ASP A 5 -17.14 -8.42 6.07
CA ASP A 5 -17.71 -7.21 6.68
C ASP A 5 -17.09 -6.00 5.96
N PRO A 6 -17.82 -5.33 5.03
CA PRO A 6 -17.25 -4.32 4.14
C PRO A 6 -16.86 -3.01 4.85
N GLU A 7 -17.06 -2.92 6.16
CA GLU A 7 -16.97 -1.66 6.89
C GLU A 7 -15.55 -1.29 7.36
N LEU A 8 -14.59 -2.23 7.36
CA LEU A 8 -13.22 -1.96 7.82
C LEU A 8 -12.17 -2.75 7.03
N ASP A 9 -11.88 -2.34 5.80
CA ASP A 9 -10.58 -2.67 5.20
C ASP A 9 -9.48 -1.97 6.01
N PRO A 10 -8.61 -2.70 6.74
CA PRO A 10 -7.54 -2.10 7.55
C PRO A 10 -6.47 -1.40 6.70
N HIS A 11 -6.50 -1.58 5.37
CA HIS A 11 -5.58 -0.95 4.42
C HIS A 11 -6.19 0.29 3.73
N ALA A 12 -7.49 0.51 3.86
CA ALA A 12 -8.12 1.72 3.36
C ALA A 12 -7.70 2.93 4.21
N ASN A 13 -7.70 4.13 3.62
CA ASN A 13 -7.66 5.37 4.38
C ASN A 13 -9.10 5.87 4.66
N PRO A 14 -9.74 5.47 5.78
CA PRO A 14 -11.14 5.81 6.05
C PRO A 14 -11.35 7.32 6.26
N ALA A 15 -10.32 8.05 6.66
CA ALA A 15 -10.37 9.50 6.88
C ALA A 15 -10.13 10.32 5.59
N GLY A 16 -9.71 9.65 4.50
CA GLY A 16 -9.27 10.32 3.28
C GLY A 16 -7.92 11.03 3.43
N TRP A 17 -7.27 11.32 2.32
CA TRP A 17 -5.98 12.01 2.31
C TRP A 17 -6.20 13.53 2.30
N PRO A 18 -5.27 14.33 2.87
CA PRO A 18 -5.26 15.76 2.60
C PRO A 18 -5.26 16.01 1.09
N MET A 19 -6.07 16.97 0.62
CA MET A 19 -6.26 17.22 -0.81
C MET A 19 -4.95 17.50 -1.57
N GLN A 20 -3.94 18.03 -0.87
CA GLN A 20 -2.62 18.34 -1.41
C GLN A 20 -1.77 17.08 -1.68
N VAL A 21 -2.06 15.96 -1.02
CA VAL A 21 -1.30 14.71 -1.13
C VAL A 21 -1.65 13.96 -2.42
N VAL A 22 -2.92 13.95 -2.83
CA VAL A 22 -3.36 13.21 -4.02
C VAL A 22 -2.62 13.65 -5.30
N PRO A 23 -2.52 14.96 -5.63
CA PRO A 23 -1.73 15.41 -6.78
C PRO A 23 -0.23 15.12 -6.64
N MET A 24 0.29 15.08 -5.41
CA MET A 24 1.69 14.74 -5.15
C MET A 24 1.98 13.27 -5.46
N VAL A 25 1.10 12.36 -5.06
CA VAL A 25 1.26 10.92 -5.33
C VAL A 25 1.05 10.64 -6.82
N ALA A 26 0.04 11.26 -7.45
CA ALA A 26 -0.26 11.06 -8.87
C ALA A 26 0.88 11.49 -9.83
N ARG A 27 1.75 12.43 -9.40
CA ARG A 27 2.93 12.87 -10.17
C ARG A 27 4.24 12.18 -9.77
N ALA A 28 4.23 11.39 -8.70
CA ALA A 28 5.45 10.76 -8.18
C ALA A 28 5.83 9.59 -9.08
N LEU A 29 7.05 9.62 -9.61
CA LEU A 29 7.60 8.48 -10.36
C LEU A 29 7.87 7.27 -9.45
N THR A 30 8.14 7.52 -8.17
CA THR A 30 8.43 6.48 -7.17
C THR A 30 7.97 6.89 -5.77
N CYS A 31 7.59 5.91 -4.96
CA CYS A 31 7.44 6.00 -3.52
C CYS A 31 8.15 4.81 -2.86
N HIS A 32 8.37 4.87 -1.54
CA HIS A 32 8.92 3.73 -0.81
C HIS A 32 7.80 2.99 -0.08
N TYR A 33 7.62 1.71 -0.40
CA TYR A 33 6.76 0.82 0.37
C TYR A 33 7.57 0.26 1.53
N ALA A 34 7.22 0.67 2.75
CA ALA A 34 7.81 0.17 3.98
C ALA A 34 6.86 -0.82 4.65
N SER A 35 7.36 -2.02 4.93
CA SER A 35 6.64 -3.05 5.67
C SER A 35 7.51 -3.58 6.80
N LEU A 36 6.90 -4.32 7.72
CA LEU A 36 7.61 -5.03 8.77
C LEU A 36 7.70 -6.51 8.43
N THR A 37 8.80 -7.16 8.81
CA THR A 37 8.84 -8.61 8.92
C THR A 37 8.02 -9.09 10.12
N ARG A 38 7.85 -10.41 10.24
CA ARG A 38 7.27 -11.04 11.44
C ARG A 38 7.98 -10.64 12.74
N ASP A 39 9.29 -10.41 12.68
CA ASP A 39 10.12 -9.99 13.81
C ASP A 39 10.22 -8.45 13.94
N GLU A 40 9.25 -7.72 13.37
CA GLU A 40 9.15 -6.25 13.44
C GLU A 40 10.34 -5.50 12.81
N ARG A 41 11.09 -6.15 11.93
CA ARG A 41 12.21 -5.50 11.23
C ARG A 41 11.70 -4.76 10.00
N PRO A 42 12.10 -3.51 9.76
CA PRO A 42 11.66 -2.76 8.59
C PRO A 42 12.30 -3.30 7.30
N ILE A 43 11.49 -3.38 6.27
CA ILE A 43 11.89 -3.62 4.87
C ILE A 43 11.34 -2.46 4.05
N THR A 44 12.16 -1.86 3.20
CA THR A 44 11.78 -0.67 2.42
C THR A 44 12.24 -0.81 0.99
N TRP A 45 11.32 -0.66 0.04
CA TRP A 45 11.60 -0.79 -1.40
C TRP A 45 10.98 0.34 -2.20
N PRO A 46 11.68 0.87 -3.22
CA PRO A 46 11.08 1.79 -4.16
C PRO A 46 10.06 1.06 -5.04
N VAL A 47 8.88 1.64 -5.19
CA VAL A 47 7.77 1.16 -6.03
C VAL A 47 7.13 2.33 -6.77
N THR A 48 6.34 2.04 -7.79
CA THR A 48 5.52 3.06 -8.47
C THR A 48 4.14 3.12 -7.79
N PRO A 49 3.71 4.29 -7.30
CA PRO A 49 2.37 4.46 -6.74
C PRO A 49 1.31 4.70 -7.82
N TYR A 50 0.10 4.19 -7.57
CA TYR A 50 -1.08 4.43 -8.38
C TYR A 50 -2.21 4.90 -7.47
N VAL A 51 -2.75 6.09 -7.70
CA VAL A 51 -3.90 6.59 -6.93
C VAL A 51 -5.17 5.98 -7.53
N ASN A 52 -6.01 5.39 -6.69
CA ASN A 52 -7.30 4.85 -7.10
C ASN A 52 -8.32 5.98 -7.41
N ASP A 53 -9.34 5.68 -8.19
CA ASP A 53 -10.37 6.62 -8.66
C ASP A 53 -11.12 7.31 -7.51
N ASP A 54 -11.34 6.59 -6.40
CA ASP A 54 -11.97 7.12 -5.19
C ASP A 54 -11.03 8.03 -4.35
N ARG A 55 -9.75 8.06 -4.71
CA ARG A 55 -8.66 8.81 -4.06
C ARG A 55 -8.50 8.46 -2.58
N ARG A 56 -8.89 7.25 -2.17
CA ARG A 56 -8.76 6.77 -0.79
C ARG A 56 -7.65 5.72 -0.64
N SER A 57 -7.30 5.00 -1.69
CA SER A 57 -6.14 4.09 -1.68
C SER A 57 -4.99 4.57 -2.56
N VAL A 58 -3.81 4.05 -2.25
CA VAL A 58 -2.63 4.08 -3.13
C VAL A 58 -2.24 2.64 -3.36
N ASP A 59 -2.38 2.20 -4.60
CA ASP A 59 -2.02 0.87 -5.03
C ASP A 59 -0.55 0.87 -5.48
N VAL A 60 0.12 -0.26 -5.31
CA VAL A 60 1.51 -0.43 -5.72
C VAL A 60 1.66 -1.77 -6.44
N SER A 61 2.46 -1.81 -7.50
CA SER A 61 2.85 -3.08 -8.11
C SER A 61 3.99 -3.70 -7.32
N THR A 62 3.92 -5.01 -7.14
CA THR A 62 4.94 -5.81 -6.44
C THR A 62 5.13 -7.12 -7.18
N GLY A 63 6.38 -7.55 -7.34
CA GLY A 63 6.66 -8.92 -7.80
C GLY A 63 6.35 -9.92 -6.68
N LEU A 64 5.58 -10.96 -6.99
CA LEU A 64 5.37 -12.12 -6.10
C LEU A 64 6.68 -12.88 -5.84
N ALA A 65 7.64 -12.83 -6.78
CA ALA A 65 8.84 -13.66 -6.79
C ALA A 65 10.09 -13.02 -6.17
N TYR A 66 9.97 -11.89 -5.44
CA TYR A 66 11.12 -11.42 -4.67
C TYR A 66 11.30 -12.36 -3.47
N PRO A 67 12.49 -12.97 -3.24
CA PRO A 67 12.67 -14.06 -2.27
C PRO A 67 12.14 -13.75 -0.87
N ALA A 68 12.17 -12.47 -0.45
CA ALA A 68 11.66 -12.05 0.86
C ALA A 68 10.12 -11.95 0.96
N LYS A 69 9.39 -11.86 -0.16
CA LYS A 69 7.93 -11.73 -0.21
C LYS A 69 7.25 -13.03 -0.69
N ALA A 70 7.93 -13.84 -1.49
CA ALA A 70 7.44 -15.10 -2.05
C ALA A 70 7.39 -16.25 -1.03
N GLU A 71 8.40 -16.37 -0.16
CA GLU A 71 8.52 -17.50 0.78
C GLU A 71 7.61 -17.38 2.03
N ARG A 72 6.76 -16.34 2.11
CA ARG A 72 6.09 -15.96 3.37
C ARG A 72 4.59 -15.69 3.26
N ALA A 73 3.93 -16.24 2.23
CA ALA A 73 2.48 -16.39 2.20
C ALA A 73 2.07 -17.64 3.00
#